data_AF-A0A820US86-F1
#
_entry.id   AF-A0A820US86-F1
#
_cell.length_a   1.000
_cell.length_b   1.000
_cell.length_c   1.000
_cell.angle_alpha   90.00
_cell.angle_beta   90.00
_cell.angle_gamma   90.00
#
_symmetry.space_group_name_H-M   'P 1'
#
loop_
_entity.id
_entity.type
_entity.pdbx_description
1 polymer ?
#
loop_
_entity_poly.entity_id
_entity_poly.type
_entity_poly.pdbx_seq_one_letter_code
_entity_poly.pdbx_strand_id
1 'polypeptide(L)'
;MLAYPQSLRGNISLSSTTIDSVVKFYYEDGISRASSNSKDTIKINGKPAIVRFLEMTILDAYRIFNERFPGVVSRSTFTVLRPREVKIATPHETCMCIIHENMDLLIKICIDCTFDSIVSYFYQRDGTSTIRNIWV
;
A
#
# COMPACT_ATOMS: atom_id res chain seq x y z
N MET A 1 -24.14 13.08 16.78
CA MET A 1 -23.37 11.91 17.27
C MET A 1 -22.84 11.17 16.04
N LEU A 2 -21.55 11.29 15.68
CA LEU A 2 -21.00 10.54 14.53
C LEU A 2 -19.98 9.51 14.97
N ALA A 3 -20.09 8.36 14.32
CA ALA A 3 -19.83 7.04 14.86
C ALA A 3 -18.33 6.71 14.95
N TYR A 4 -17.90 6.41 16.17
CA TYR A 4 -16.91 5.35 16.42
C TYR A 4 -17.29 4.11 15.58
N PRO A 5 -16.35 3.25 15.16
CA PRO A 5 -16.70 1.98 14.55
C PRO A 5 -17.85 1.33 15.34
N GLN A 6 -18.92 0.95 14.63
CA GLN A 6 -20.17 0.57 15.28
C GLN A 6 -19.89 -0.53 16.31
N SER A 7 -20.17 -0.26 17.59
CA SER A 7 -19.92 -1.17 18.71
C SER A 7 -20.84 -2.39 18.72
N LEU A 8 -21.74 -2.47 17.73
CA LEU A 8 -22.81 -3.45 17.63
C LEU A 8 -22.62 -4.30 16.38
N ARG A 9 -22.43 -5.60 16.58
CA ARG A 9 -22.62 -6.63 15.55
C ARG A 9 -23.92 -7.37 15.87
N GLY A 10 -25.04 -6.83 15.41
CA GLY A 10 -26.36 -7.32 15.83
C GLY A 10 -26.61 -7.03 17.31
N ASN A 11 -27.02 -8.05 18.09
CA ASN A 11 -27.36 -7.94 19.51
C ASN A 11 -26.16 -8.05 20.49
N ILE A 12 -24.93 -8.23 20.00
CA ILE A 12 -23.75 -8.40 20.86
C ILE A 12 -22.98 -7.09 20.91
N SER A 13 -22.84 -6.53 22.11
CA SER A 13 -21.98 -5.39 22.37
C SER A 13 -20.51 -5.85 22.42
N LEU A 14 -19.66 -5.20 21.65
CA LEU A 14 -18.20 -5.35 21.78
C LEU A 14 -17.71 -4.56 23.00
N SER A 15 -16.74 -5.12 23.72
CA SER A 15 -16.07 -4.38 24.79
C SER A 15 -15.32 -3.18 24.20
N SER A 16 -15.42 -2.03 24.88
CA SER A 16 -14.73 -0.80 24.45
C SER A 16 -13.23 -0.99 24.33
N THR A 17 -12.63 -1.76 25.26
CA THR A 17 -11.20 -2.09 25.26
C THR A 17 -10.76 -2.83 24.00
N THR A 18 -11.60 -3.71 23.47
CA THR A 18 -11.32 -4.43 22.22
C THR A 18 -11.39 -3.50 21.02
N ILE A 19 -12.38 -2.61 20.99
CA ILE A 19 -12.53 -1.63 19.92
C ILE A 19 -11.31 -0.71 19.90
N ASP A 20 -10.91 -0.19 21.07
CA ASP A 20 -9.76 0.71 21.20
C ASP A 20 -8.46 0.01 20.78
N SER A 21 -8.30 -1.27 21.09
CA SER A 21 -7.14 -2.07 20.67
C SER A 21 -7.07 -2.23 19.14
N VAL A 22 -8.20 -2.51 18.50
CA VAL A 22 -8.27 -2.63 17.02
C VAL A 22 -8.02 -1.28 16.36
N VAL A 23 -8.63 -0.21 16.87
CA VAL A 23 -8.47 1.15 16.36
C VAL A 23 -7.01 1.59 16.49
N LYS A 24 -6.39 1.35 17.66
CA LYS A 24 -4.97 1.64 17.89
C LYS A 24 -4.08 0.88 16.93
N PHE A 25 -4.35 -0.42 16.69
CA PHE A 25 -3.61 -1.23 15.73
C PHE A 25 -3.66 -0.65 14.30
N TYR A 26 -4.82 -0.15 13.86
CA TYR A 26 -4.91 0.50 12.55
C TYR A 26 -4.07 1.77 12.44
N TYR A 27 -3.82 2.49 13.54
CA TYR A 27 -3.00 3.71 13.54
C TYR A 27 -1.49 3.44 13.69
N GLU A 28 -1.07 2.19 13.88
CA GLU A 28 0.35 1.85 13.94
C GLU A 28 1.04 2.07 12.59
N ASP A 29 2.23 2.66 12.64
CA ASP A 29 3.10 2.80 11.47
C ASP A 29 3.59 1.40 11.05
N GLY A 30 3.49 1.10 9.75
CA GLY A 30 3.68 -0.25 9.20
C GLY A 30 2.38 -1.02 8.96
N ILE A 31 1.25 -0.59 9.53
CA ILE A 31 -0.09 -1.09 9.16
C ILE A 31 -0.78 -0.09 8.24
N SER A 32 -0.83 1.18 8.65
CA SER A 32 -1.30 2.26 7.81
C SER A 32 -0.36 3.45 7.89
N ARG A 33 -0.31 4.24 6.81
CA ARG A 33 0.51 5.44 6.68
C ARG A 33 -0.36 6.67 6.54
N ALA A 34 -0.01 7.75 7.24
CA ALA A 34 -0.63 9.04 7.01
C ALA A 34 -0.39 9.52 5.56
N SER A 35 -1.40 10.13 4.95
CA SER A 35 -1.22 10.80 3.67
C SER A 35 -0.17 11.90 3.81
N SER A 36 0.72 11.99 2.83
CA SER A 36 1.70 13.08 2.75
C SER A 36 1.06 14.40 2.31
N ASN A 37 -0.14 14.36 1.74
CA ASN A 37 -0.81 15.52 1.19
C ASN A 37 -1.67 16.20 2.26
N SER A 38 -1.40 17.48 2.52
CA SER A 38 -2.17 18.28 3.48
C SER A 38 -3.64 18.48 3.08
N LYS A 39 -3.95 18.31 1.78
CA LYS A 39 -5.34 18.37 1.27
C LYS A 39 -6.15 17.11 1.60
N ASP A 40 -5.51 16.02 1.97
CA ASP A 40 -6.18 14.75 2.29
C ASP A 40 -6.62 14.74 3.77
N THR A 41 -7.48 15.69 4.10
CA THR A 41 -8.06 15.83 5.44
C THR A 41 -9.57 15.61 5.35
N ILE A 42 -10.09 14.66 6.13
CA ILE A 42 -11.53 14.44 6.25
C ILE A 42 -12.05 15.01 7.56
N LYS A 43 -13.23 15.61 7.53
CA LYS A 43 -13.90 16.09 8.76
C LYS A 43 -14.64 14.92 9.42
N ILE A 44 -14.22 14.54 10.61
CA ILE A 44 -14.90 13.57 11.47
C ILE A 44 -15.39 14.32 12.70
N ASN A 45 -16.71 14.33 12.95
CA ASN A 45 -17.31 15.08 14.06
C ASN A 45 -16.90 16.57 14.11
N GLY A 46 -16.73 17.22 12.94
CA GLY A 46 -16.29 18.61 12.84
C GLY A 46 -14.79 18.83 13.11
N LYS A 47 -14.04 17.79 13.50
CA LYS A 47 -12.59 17.84 13.64
C LYS A 47 -11.90 17.36 12.36
N PRO A 48 -10.86 18.06 11.88
CA PRO A 48 -10.04 17.57 10.79
C PRO A 48 -9.26 16.33 11.26
N ALA A 49 -9.38 15.22 10.51
CA ALA A 49 -8.61 14.01 10.69
C ALA A 49 -7.83 13.72 9.39
N ILE A 50 -6.57 13.34 9.54
CA ILE A 50 -5.68 13.03 8.42
C ILE A 50 -6.08 11.66 7.86
N VAL A 51 -6.23 11.58 6.54
CA VAL A 51 -6.47 10.29 5.86
C VAL A 51 -5.23 9.41 6.00
N ARG A 52 -5.45 8.13 6.33
CA ARG A 52 -4.40 7.12 6.35
C ARG A 52 -4.67 6.06 5.29
N PHE A 53 -3.63 5.51 4.71
CA PHE A 53 -3.71 4.45 3.72
C PHE A 53 -3.11 3.17 4.30
N LEU A 54 -3.83 2.06 4.21
CA LEU A 54 -3.33 0.74 4.55
C LEU A 54 -2.15 0.39 3.61
N GLU A 55 -1.06 -0.10 4.19
CA GLU A 55 0.13 -0.52 3.43
C GLU A 55 0.01 -1.98 2.96
N MET A 56 -0.96 -2.72 3.48
CA MET A 56 -1.19 -4.13 3.21
C MET A 56 -2.67 -4.44 3.05
N THR A 57 -2.98 -5.65 2.59
CA THR A 57 -4.37 -6.09 2.50
C THR A 57 -5.01 -6.18 3.89
N ILE A 58 -6.34 -6.03 3.97
CA ILE A 58 -7.05 -6.19 5.25
C ILE A 58 -6.86 -7.59 5.82
N LEU A 59 -6.69 -8.59 4.95
CA LEU A 59 -6.48 -9.98 5.37
C LEU A 59 -5.12 -10.14 6.06
N ASP A 60 -4.06 -9.55 5.50
CA ASP A 60 -2.72 -9.58 6.11
C ASP A 60 -2.70 -8.82 7.44
N ALA A 61 -3.32 -7.64 7.47
CA ALA A 61 -3.45 -6.86 8.70
C ALA A 61 -4.19 -7.63 9.80
N TYR A 62 -5.26 -8.36 9.44
CA TYR A 62 -5.98 -9.23 10.38
C TYR A 62 -5.11 -10.40 10.87
N ARG A 63 -4.30 -11.00 9.98
CA ARG A 63 -3.39 -12.09 10.38
C ARG A 63 -2.40 -11.61 11.43
N ILE A 64 -1.76 -10.47 11.20
CA ILE A 64 -0.83 -9.85 12.16
C ILE A 64 -1.55 -9.49 13.48
N PHE A 65 -2.76 -8.93 13.39
CA PHE A 65 -3.55 -8.63 14.58
C PHE A 65 -3.87 -9.89 15.39
N ASN A 66 -4.31 -10.96 14.73
CA ASN A 66 -4.68 -12.22 15.37
C ASN A 66 -3.46 -13.00 15.90
N GLU A 67 -2.27 -12.80 15.34
CA GLU A 67 -1.02 -13.31 15.91
C GLU A 67 -0.68 -12.60 17.24
N ARG A 68 -0.92 -11.29 17.34
CA ARG A 68 -0.66 -10.51 18.55
C ARG A 68 -1.76 -10.65 19.61
N PHE A 69 -3.01 -10.76 19.17
CA PHE A 69 -4.22 -10.80 19.99
C PHE A 69 -5.11 -11.96 19.54
N PRO A 70 -4.72 -13.22 19.81
CA PRO A 70 -5.42 -14.39 19.31
C PRO A 70 -6.84 -14.48 19.85
N GLY A 71 -7.81 -14.63 18.94
CA GLY A 71 -9.21 -14.91 19.28
C GLY A 71 -10.02 -13.73 19.83
N VAL A 72 -9.44 -12.52 19.88
CA VAL A 72 -10.13 -11.34 20.42
C VAL A 72 -11.24 -10.85 19.48
N VAL A 73 -11.02 -10.91 18.15
CA VAL A 73 -11.95 -10.38 17.15
C VAL A 73 -12.01 -11.28 15.93
N SER A 74 -13.21 -11.50 15.36
CA SER A 74 -13.35 -12.21 14.09
C SER A 74 -12.92 -11.36 12.90
N ARG A 75 -12.48 -11.97 11.80
CA ARG A 75 -12.12 -11.24 10.56
C ARG A 75 -13.20 -10.25 10.09
N SER A 76 -14.47 -10.68 10.13
CA SER A 76 -15.60 -9.84 9.70
C SER A 76 -15.80 -8.63 10.63
N THR A 77 -15.61 -8.83 11.93
CA THR A 77 -15.71 -7.77 12.92
C THR A 77 -14.54 -6.79 12.77
N PHE A 78 -13.33 -7.30 12.58
CA PHE A 78 -12.13 -6.50 12.36
C PHE A 78 -12.30 -5.56 11.16
N THR A 79 -12.82 -6.06 10.03
CA THR A 79 -13.07 -5.23 8.84
C THR A 79 -14.09 -4.11 9.07
N VAL A 80 -15.09 -4.33 9.94
CA VAL A 80 -16.12 -3.35 10.28
C VAL A 80 -15.61 -2.32 11.27
N LEU A 81 -14.72 -2.72 12.18
CA LEU A 81 -14.10 -1.85 13.18
C LEU A 81 -13.06 -0.88 12.61
N ARG A 82 -12.79 -0.95 11.30
CA ARG A 82 -11.84 -0.06 10.63
C ARG A 82 -12.31 1.41 10.72
N PRO A 83 -11.44 2.34 11.20
CA PRO A 83 -11.74 3.76 11.16
C PRO A 83 -11.97 4.29 9.73
N ARG A 84 -12.84 5.29 9.57
CA ARG A 84 -13.28 5.78 8.25
C ARG A 84 -12.18 6.52 7.48
N GLU A 85 -11.27 7.15 8.21
CA GLU A 85 -10.05 7.81 7.74
C GLU A 85 -9.02 6.82 7.19
N VAL A 86 -9.10 5.53 7.54
CA VAL A 86 -8.20 4.50 7.04
C VAL A 86 -8.78 3.91 5.75
N LYS A 87 -8.11 4.20 4.63
CA LYS A 87 -8.47 3.74 3.28
C LYS A 87 -7.63 2.53 2.89
N ILE A 88 -8.20 1.65 2.06
CA ILE A 88 -7.54 0.42 1.59
C ILE A 88 -6.54 0.73 0.47
N ALA A 89 -6.89 1.66 -0.41
CA ALA A 89 -6.11 1.97 -1.59
C ALA A 89 -5.19 3.15 -1.28
N THR A 90 -3.88 2.92 -1.28
CA THR A 90 -2.92 3.93 -1.71
C THR A 90 -3.19 4.27 -3.18
N PRO A 91 -3.03 5.54 -3.60
CA PRO A 91 -2.93 5.84 -5.03
C PRO A 91 -1.67 5.14 -5.55
N HIS A 92 -1.86 3.96 -6.16
CA HIS A 92 -0.81 3.14 -6.77
C HIS A 92 -0.33 3.71 -8.11
N GLU A 93 -0.66 4.96 -8.41
CA GLU A 93 -0.17 5.66 -9.57
C GLU A 93 1.01 6.55 -9.11
N THR A 94 2.21 5.97 -9.23
CA THR A 94 3.54 6.59 -9.12
C THR A 94 3.99 7.09 -7.73
N CYS A 95 4.93 6.39 -7.08
CA CYS A 95 5.87 7.11 -6.18
C CYS A 95 6.70 8.04 -7.06
N MET A 96 6.43 9.34 -7.04
CA MET A 96 7.28 10.35 -7.68
C MET A 96 8.47 10.73 -6.79
N CYS A 97 8.93 9.81 -5.94
CA CYS A 97 10.08 10.06 -5.10
C CYS A 97 11.35 9.91 -5.93
N ILE A 98 12.35 10.76 -5.67
CA ILE A 98 13.63 10.79 -6.40
C ILE A 98 14.27 9.40 -6.45
N ILE A 99 14.12 8.60 -5.40
CA ILE A 99 14.64 7.23 -5.34
C ILE A 99 13.98 6.34 -6.39
N HIS A 100 12.64 6.34 -6.50
CA HIS A 100 11.96 5.51 -7.51
C HIS A 100 12.28 5.99 -8.93
N GLU A 101 12.28 7.30 -9.19
CA GLU A 101 12.63 7.84 -10.51
C GLU A 101 14.08 7.49 -10.90
N ASN A 102 15.03 7.61 -9.95
CA ASN A 102 16.42 7.26 -10.20
C ASN A 102 16.59 5.76 -10.44
N MET A 103 15.88 4.90 -9.72
CA MET A 103 15.95 3.45 -9.92
C MET A 103 15.34 3.04 -11.27
N ASP A 104 14.22 3.64 -11.66
CA ASP A 104 13.64 3.43 -12.99
C ASP A 104 14.59 3.88 -14.11
N LEU A 105 15.25 5.03 -13.95
CA LEU A 105 16.24 5.52 -14.90
C LEU A 105 17.45 4.57 -15.01
N LEU A 106 17.95 4.07 -13.87
CA LEU A 106 19.05 3.10 -13.84
C LEU A 106 18.68 1.80 -14.54
N ILE A 107 17.45 1.30 -14.34
CA ILE A 107 16.97 0.08 -15.01
C ILE A 107 16.89 0.30 -16.52
N LYS A 108 16.35 1.43 -16.98
CA LYS A 108 16.27 1.79 -18.41
C LYS A 108 17.66 1.82 -19.06
N ILE A 109 18.61 2.52 -18.45
CA ILE A 109 20.00 2.60 -18.95
C ILE A 109 20.65 1.21 -18.97
N CYS A 110 20.47 0.40 -17.93
CA CYS A 110 21.04 -0.96 -17.89
C CYS A 110 20.49 -1.83 -19.03
N ILE A 111 19.19 -1.75 -19.33
CA ILE A 111 18.59 -2.48 -20.46
C ILE A 111 19.19 -2.00 -21.79
N ASP A 112 19.26 -0.69 -22.00
CA ASP A 112 19.80 -0.12 -23.24
C ASP A 112 21.31 -0.45 -23.43
N CYS A 113 22.12 -0.35 -22.38
CA CYS A 113 23.54 -0.70 -22.41
C CYS A 113 23.80 -2.20 -22.61
N THR A 114 22.93 -3.07 -22.09
CA THR A 114 23.04 -4.51 -22.36
C THR A 114 22.69 -4.84 -23.81
N PHE A 115 21.75 -4.11 -24.43
CA PHE A 115 21.42 -4.29 -25.84
C PHE A 115 22.56 -3.81 -26.75
N ASP A 116 23.12 -2.63 -26.49
CA ASP A 116 24.25 -2.10 -27.28
C ASP A 116 25.50 -2.97 -27.14
N SER A 117 25.79 -3.49 -25.94
CA SER A 117 26.94 -4.39 -25.76
C SER A 117 26.72 -5.76 -26.42
N ILE A 118 25.49 -6.30 -26.42
CA ILE A 118 25.17 -7.53 -27.16
C ILE A 118 25.26 -7.30 -28.68
N VAL A 119 24.66 -6.22 -29.21
CA VAL A 119 24.72 -5.87 -30.64
C VAL A 119 26.16 -5.64 -31.09
N SER A 120 26.97 -4.94 -30.29
CA SER A 120 28.40 -4.72 -30.56
C SER A 120 29.20 -6.03 -30.56
N TYR A 121 28.91 -6.95 -29.62
CA TYR A 121 29.57 -8.25 -29.54
C TYR A 121 29.22 -9.16 -30.73
N PHE A 122 27.99 -9.08 -31.24
CA PHE A 122 27.61 -9.76 -32.48
C PHE A 122 28.22 -9.08 -33.73
N TYR A 123 28.33 -7.73 -33.75
CA TYR A 123 28.91 -7.01 -34.89
C TYR A 123 30.42 -7.23 -35.06
N GLN A 124 31.16 -7.49 -33.97
CA GLN A 124 32.59 -7.81 -34.06
C GLN A 124 32.88 -9.25 -34.47
N ARG A 125 31.90 -10.17 -34.32
CA ARG A 125 32.11 -11.58 -34.63
C ARG A 125 31.86 -11.92 -36.09
N ASP A 126 30.92 -11.25 -36.72
CA ASP A 126 30.46 -11.58 -38.06
C ASP A 126 30.69 -10.36 -38.97
N GLY A 127 31.85 -10.28 -39.62
CA GLY A 127 32.23 -9.24 -40.58
C GLY A 127 31.39 -9.21 -41.87
N THR A 128 30.08 -9.43 -41.77
CA THR A 128 29.12 -9.35 -42.87
C THR A 128 27.83 -8.74 -42.37
N SER A 129 27.57 -7.53 -42.84
CA SER A 129 26.32 -6.79 -42.68
C SER A 129 25.15 -7.58 -43.27
N THR A 130 24.17 -7.94 -42.43
CA THR A 130 22.72 -7.90 -42.71
C THR A 130 21.93 -8.53 -41.56
N ILE A 131 21.41 -7.69 -40.65
CA ILE A 131 20.25 -8.08 -39.86
C ILE A 131 19.06 -7.33 -40.45
N ARG A 132 18.32 -8.03 -41.31
CA ARG A 132 16.98 -7.62 -41.71
C ARG A 132 16.06 -7.76 -40.50
N ASN A 133 15.51 -6.62 -40.07
CA ASN A 133 14.24 -6.43 -39.36
C ASN A 133 13.72 -7.62 -38.55
N ILE A 134 13.95 -7.60 -37.23
CA ILE A 134 13.06 -8.28 -36.29
C ILE A 134 11.94 -7.29 -35.96
N TRP A 135 10.73 -7.64 -36.40
CA TRP A 135 9.51 -6.90 -36.19
C TRP A 135 9.09 -6.97 -34.71
N VAL A 136 8.73 -5.81 -34.14
CA VAL A 136 7.85 -5.70 -32.95
C VAL A 136 6.41 -5.82 -33.42
#